data_AF-A0A0A9D4Y6-F1
#
_entry.id   AF-A0A0A9D4Y6-F1
#
_cell.length_a   1.000
_cell.length_b   1.000
_cell.length_c   1.000
_cell.angle_alpha   90.00
_cell.angle_beta   90.00
_cell.angle_gamma   90.00
#
_symmetry.space_group_name_H-M   'P 1'
#
loop_
_entity.id
_entity.type
_entity.pdbx_description
1 polymer ?
#
loop_
_entity_poly.entity_id
_entity_poly.type
_entity_poly.pdbx_seq_one_letter_code
_entity_poly.pdbx_strand_id
1 'polypeptide(L)'
;MLVGEWQLLWCSQSEGESWPSIASAGLKDFQIIKEDGQLKNSVSPLPGISLIARGSICKKGNSNTFSVSMDEGAVQVGGVQFPLDTQGELIVEILYIDNKIRISRLNQHILVHLRIANAT
;
A
#
# COMPACT_ATOMS: atom_id res chain seq x y z
N MET A 1 -14.21 -6.67 3.62
CA MET A 1 -13.28 -6.59 4.79
C MET A 1 -11.93 -6.16 4.26
N LEU A 2 -11.19 -5.27 4.94
CA LEU A 2 -9.96 -4.67 4.40
C LEU A 2 -8.77 -5.64 4.40
N VAL A 3 -8.78 -6.58 5.34
CA VAL A 3 -7.84 -7.70 5.48
C VAL A 3 -7.74 -8.50 4.19
N GLY A 4 -6.52 -8.76 3.74
CA GLY A 4 -6.26 -9.41 2.45
C GLY A 4 -4.90 -9.04 1.86
N GLU A 5 -4.54 -9.78 0.82
CA GLU A 5 -3.47 -9.42 -0.10
C GLU A 5 -4.06 -8.74 -1.33
N TRP A 6 -3.54 -7.57 -1.66
CA TRP A 6 -4.08 -6.66 -2.64
C TRP A 6 -2.98 -6.23 -3.62
N GLN A 7 -3.21 -6.37 -4.92
CA GLN A 7 -2.33 -5.82 -5.95
C GLN A 7 -2.92 -4.52 -6.49
N LEU A 8 -2.09 -3.48 -6.63
CA LEU A 8 -2.49 -2.27 -7.33
C LEU A 8 -2.63 -2.58 -8.83
N LEU A 9 -3.83 -2.44 -9.38
CA LEU A 9 -4.09 -2.57 -10.82
C LEU A 9 -3.95 -1.23 -11.56
N TRP A 10 -4.41 -0.14 -10.95
CA TRP A 10 -4.50 1.15 -11.62
C TRP A 10 -4.52 2.31 -10.62
N CYS A 11 -3.95 3.45 -11.02
CA CYS A 11 -3.97 4.71 -10.30
C CYS A 11 -4.34 5.85 -11.26
N SER A 12 -5.14 6.82 -10.81
CA SER A 12 -5.59 7.95 -11.63
C SER A 12 -4.56 9.07 -11.82
N GLN A 13 -3.29 8.85 -11.47
CA GLN A 13 -2.22 9.82 -11.69
C GLN A 13 -1.90 9.96 -13.18
N SER A 14 -1.68 11.20 -13.64
CA SER A 14 -1.15 11.51 -14.97
C SER A 14 0.35 11.22 -15.02
N GLU A 15 0.85 10.81 -16.19
CA GLU A 15 2.28 10.56 -16.44
C GLU A 15 3.14 11.76 -16.01
N GLY A 16 4.07 11.56 -15.06
CA GLY A 16 5.09 12.57 -14.74
C GLY A 16 5.47 12.77 -13.26
N GLU A 17 4.73 12.21 -12.29
CA GLU A 17 5.06 12.39 -10.86
C GLU A 17 6.02 11.32 -10.32
N SER A 18 6.86 11.71 -9.35
CA SER A 18 8.05 10.99 -8.90
C SER A 18 7.75 9.70 -8.13
N TRP A 19 8.66 8.74 -8.19
CA TRP A 19 8.60 7.44 -7.49
C TRP A 19 8.07 7.46 -6.03
N PRO A 20 8.35 8.47 -5.19
CA PRO A 20 7.79 8.57 -3.83
C PRO A 20 6.25 8.72 -3.76
N SER A 21 5.60 9.34 -4.76
CA SER A 21 4.13 9.45 -4.80
C SER A 21 3.47 8.13 -5.22
N ILE A 22 4.12 7.37 -6.11
CA ILE A 22 3.76 5.99 -6.47
C ILE A 22 3.99 5.05 -5.28
N ALA A 23 5.00 5.34 -4.45
CA ALA A 23 5.36 4.57 -3.26
C ALA A 23 4.32 4.60 -2.14
N SER A 24 3.80 5.79 -1.87
CA SER A 24 2.77 6.02 -0.85
C SER A 24 1.35 5.65 -1.32
N ALA A 25 1.11 5.62 -2.63
CA ALA A 25 -0.15 5.20 -3.24
C ALA A 25 -0.40 3.68 -3.13
N GLY A 26 0.64 2.85 -3.14
CA GLY A 26 0.50 1.40 -3.19
C GLY A 26 1.32 0.91 -4.36
N LEU A 27 2.54 0.51 -4.08
CA LEU A 27 3.46 0.14 -5.14
C LEU A 27 2.95 -1.10 -5.89
N LYS A 28 3.26 -1.14 -7.19
CA LYS A 28 2.69 -1.98 -8.26
C LYS A 28 2.61 -3.50 -8.03
N ASP A 29 3.14 -4.04 -6.93
CA ASP A 29 3.13 -5.47 -6.71
C ASP A 29 2.09 -5.87 -5.66
N PHE A 30 2.36 -5.70 -4.37
CA PHE A 30 1.46 -6.24 -3.34
C PHE A 30 1.41 -5.41 -2.07
N GLN A 31 0.20 -5.24 -1.57
CA GLN A 31 -0.15 -4.73 -0.26
C GLN A 31 -0.79 -5.83 0.57
N ILE A 32 -0.24 -6.09 1.74
CA ILE A 32 -0.77 -7.08 2.69
C ILE A 32 -1.31 -6.34 3.89
N ILE A 33 -2.59 -6.59 4.22
CA ILE A 33 -3.26 -6.07 5.40
C ILE A 33 -3.69 -7.24 6.26
N LYS A 34 -3.18 -7.30 7.49
CA LYS A 34 -3.51 -8.32 8.48
C LYS A 34 -4.71 -7.91 9.34
N GLU A 35 -5.28 -8.88 10.06
CA GLU A 35 -6.41 -8.65 10.97
C GLU A 35 -6.12 -7.64 12.09
N ASP A 36 -4.88 -7.61 12.57
CA ASP A 36 -4.41 -6.69 13.60
C ASP A 36 -4.10 -5.27 13.08
N GLY A 37 -4.34 -5.01 11.79
CA GLY A 37 -4.08 -3.72 11.16
C GLY A 37 -2.63 -3.50 10.74
N GLN A 38 -1.74 -4.50 10.87
CA GLN A 38 -0.41 -4.40 10.27
C GLN A 38 -0.50 -4.35 8.75
N LEU A 39 0.32 -3.48 8.17
CA LEU A 39 0.37 -3.20 6.75
C LEU A 39 1.79 -3.41 6.22
N LYS A 40 1.89 -4.08 5.07
CA LYS A 40 3.15 -4.18 4.30
C LYS A 40 2.87 -3.86 2.84
N ASN A 41 3.60 -2.90 2.29
CA ASN A 41 3.69 -2.68 0.85
C ASN A 41 5.03 -3.23 0.33
N SER A 42 5.02 -3.79 -0.87
CA SER A 42 6.24 -4.25 -1.53
C SER A 42 6.18 -4.05 -3.04
N VAL A 43 7.35 -3.82 -3.65
CA VAL A 43 7.53 -3.72 -5.10
C VAL A 43 8.91 -4.16 -5.51
N SER A 44 9.00 -4.68 -6.73
CA SER A 44 10.22 -5.17 -7.35
C SER A 44 10.45 -4.38 -8.64
N PRO A 45 11.01 -3.16 -8.56
CA PRO A 45 11.20 -2.32 -9.74
C PRO A 45 12.17 -2.93 -10.77
N LEU A 46 13.10 -3.76 -10.30
CA LEU A 46 14.13 -4.43 -11.09
C LEU A 46 14.34 -5.86 -10.55
N PRO A 47 14.77 -6.82 -11.38
CA PRO A 47 15.12 -8.16 -10.93
C PRO A 47 16.15 -8.12 -9.80
N GLY A 48 15.87 -8.81 -8.69
CA GLY A 48 16.77 -8.90 -7.54
C GLY A 48 16.78 -7.68 -6.61
N ILE A 49 15.97 -6.64 -6.90
CA ILE A 49 15.79 -5.46 -6.04
C ILE A 49 14.32 -5.38 -5.64
N SER A 50 14.04 -5.32 -4.34
CA SER A 50 12.70 -5.01 -3.83
C SER A 50 12.72 -3.84 -2.86
N LEU A 51 11.68 -3.03 -2.89
CA LEU A 51 11.39 -2.02 -1.88
C LEU A 51 10.28 -2.57 -1.00
N ILE A 52 10.44 -2.41 0.31
CA ILE A 52 9.49 -2.85 1.32
C ILE A 52 9.19 -1.66 2.22
N ALA A 53 7.91 -1.40 2.45
CA ALA A 53 7.45 -0.46 3.45
C ALA A 53 6.50 -1.18 4.42
N ARG A 54 6.66 -0.94 5.73
CA ARG A 54 5.84 -1.53 6.78
C ARG A 54 5.27 -0.44 7.67
N GLY A 55 4.08 -0.71 8.20
CA GLY A 55 3.46 0.13 9.20
C GLY A 55 2.09 -0.37 9.56
N SER A 56 1.13 0.53 9.74
CA SER A 56 -0.21 0.19 10.24
C SER A 56 -1.32 0.89 9.47
N ILE A 57 -2.52 0.30 9.53
CA ILE A 57 -3.75 0.89 9.01
C ILE A 57 -4.86 0.85 10.07
N CYS A 58 -5.38 2.01 10.40
CA CYS A 58 -6.33 2.21 11.48
C CYS A 58 -7.57 2.96 10.99
N LYS A 59 -8.77 2.43 11.27
CA LYS A 59 -10.03 3.09 10.90
C LYS A 59 -10.22 4.37 11.72
N LYS A 60 -10.56 5.49 11.07
CA LYS A 60 -10.87 6.75 11.75
C LYS A 60 -12.38 6.88 12.00
N GLY A 61 -12.79 6.59 13.22
CA GLY A 61 -14.17 6.73 13.69
C GLY A 61 -15.17 5.89 12.88
N ASN A 62 -16.36 6.45 12.65
CA ASN A 62 -17.44 5.76 11.93
C ASN A 62 -17.41 5.96 10.40
N SER A 63 -16.39 6.66 9.88
CA SER A 63 -16.25 6.94 8.45
C SER A 63 -15.62 5.77 7.67
N ASN A 64 -15.63 5.85 6.34
CA ASN A 64 -14.87 4.94 5.46
C ASN A 64 -13.39 5.35 5.34
N THR A 65 -12.90 6.19 6.25
CA THR A 65 -11.55 6.75 6.22
C THR A 65 -10.63 6.00 7.17
N PHE A 66 -9.39 5.81 6.75
CA PHE A 66 -8.35 5.10 7.46
C PHE A 66 -7.11 5.99 7.53
N SER A 67 -6.45 6.02 8.68
CA SER A 67 -5.07 6.48 8.75
C SER A 67 -4.13 5.33 8.43
N VAL A 68 -3.11 5.62 7.63
CA VAL A 68 -2.05 4.69 7.27
C VAL A 68 -0.74 5.29 7.75
N SER A 69 -0.06 4.61 8.67
CA SER A 69 1.31 4.94 9.05
C SER A 69 2.30 4.05 8.32
N MET A 70 3.44 4.61 7.94
CA MET A 70 4.62 3.89 7.50
C MET A 70 5.72 4.21 8.50
N ASP A 71 6.22 3.16 9.15
CA ASP A 71 7.18 3.27 10.25
C ASP A 71 8.56 2.76 9.83
N GLU A 72 8.61 1.88 8.83
CA GLU A 72 9.85 1.27 8.34
C GLU A 72 9.86 1.21 6.81
N GLY A 73 11.01 1.52 6.22
CA GLY A 73 11.32 1.28 4.82
C GLY A 73 12.59 0.49 4.67
N ALA A 74 12.70 -0.27 3.58
CA ALA A 74 13.94 -0.93 3.22
C ALA A 74 14.06 -1.19 1.72
N VAL A 75 15.30 -1.18 1.25
CA VAL A 75 15.70 -1.78 -0.03
C VAL A 75 16.27 -3.16 0.28
N GLN A 76 15.74 -4.20 -0.34
CA GLN A 76 16.32 -5.52 -0.35
C GLN A 76 17.01 -5.75 -1.70
N VAL A 77 18.28 -6.15 -1.65
CA VAL A 77 19.09 -6.51 -2.83
C VAL A 77 19.57 -7.94 -2.64
N GLY A 78 19.00 -8.86 -3.42
CA GLY A 78 19.17 -10.29 -3.21
C GLY A 78 18.69 -10.72 -1.81
N GLY A 79 19.59 -11.27 -0.99
CA GLY A 79 19.31 -11.70 0.38
C GLY A 79 19.59 -10.66 1.47
N VAL A 80 20.08 -9.46 1.11
CA VAL A 80 20.50 -8.43 2.07
C VAL A 80 19.48 -7.29 2.09
N GLN A 81 19.14 -6.82 3.29
CA GLN A 81 18.18 -5.72 3.49
C GLN A 81 18.91 -4.49 4.05
N PHE A 82 18.71 -3.35 3.39
CA PHE A 82 19.22 -2.04 3.79
C PHE A 82 18.06 -1.17 4.24
N PRO A 83 18.05 -0.68 5.49
CA PRO A 83 16.98 0.18 5.97
C PRO A 83 16.99 1.52 5.22
N LEU A 84 15.79 2.03 4.96
CA LEU A 84 15.56 3.39 4.47
C LEU A 84 14.86 4.19 5.57
N ASP A 85 15.29 5.42 5.74
CA ASP A 85 14.56 6.36 6.58
C ASP A 85 13.29 6.80 5.84
N THR A 86 12.19 6.10 6.11
CA THR A 86 10.88 6.42 5.54
C THR A 86 9.85 6.42 6.66
N GLN A 87 9.43 7.62 7.05
CA GLN A 87 8.29 7.82 7.93
C GLN A 87 7.23 8.63 7.18
N GLY A 88 5.97 8.26 7.37
CA GLY A 88 4.88 9.01 6.77
C GLY A 88 3.52 8.58 7.30
N GLU A 89 2.62 9.54 7.41
CA GLU A 89 1.21 9.30 7.68
C GLU A 89 0.37 9.76 6.50
N LEU A 90 -0.56 8.91 6.08
CA LEU A 90 -1.45 9.12 4.93
C LEU A 90 -2.89 8.91 5.37
N ILE A 91 -3.82 9.62 4.74
CA ILE A 91 -5.25 9.39 4.93
C ILE A 91 -5.82 8.76 3.66
N VAL A 92 -6.44 7.58 3.82
CA VAL A 92 -7.06 6.82 2.73
C VAL A 92 -8.55 6.70 2.98
N GLU A 93 -9.36 7.04 2.00
CA GLU A 93 -10.80 6.82 2.00
C GLU A 93 -11.15 5.61 1.15
N ILE A 94 -11.93 4.67 1.69
CA ILE A 94 -12.43 3.51 0.95
C ILE A 94 -13.75 3.90 0.27
N LEU A 95 -13.73 3.97 -1.06
CA LEU A 95 -14.90 4.30 -1.87
C LEU A 95 -15.73 3.06 -2.19
N TYR A 96 -15.06 1.92 -2.38
CA TYR A 96 -15.70 0.64 -2.64
C TYR A 96 -14.80 -0.50 -2.18
N ILE A 97 -15.39 -1.56 -1.64
CA ILE A 97 -14.68 -2.79 -1.32
C ILE A 97 -15.60 -4.00 -1.35
N ASP A 98 -15.19 -5.05 -2.05
CA ASP A 98 -15.80 -6.37 -1.97
C ASP A 98 -14.72 -7.45 -1.76
N ASN A 99 -15.00 -8.69 -2.14
CA ASN A 99 -14.05 -9.81 -2.03
C ASN A 99 -13.06 -9.91 -3.21
N LYS A 100 -13.12 -9.01 -4.19
CA LYS A 100 -12.29 -9.03 -5.41
C LYS A 100 -11.59 -7.70 -5.67
N ILE A 101 -12.26 -6.59 -5.46
CA ILE A 101 -11.81 -5.25 -5.83
C ILE A 101 -11.92 -4.30 -4.63
N ARG A 102 -10.94 -3.42 -4.51
CA ARG A 102 -11.00 -2.26 -3.62
C ARG A 102 -10.68 -1.00 -4.41
N ILE A 103 -11.58 -0.02 -4.31
CA ILE A 103 -11.37 1.33 -4.83
C ILE A 103 -11.18 2.26 -3.65
N SER A 104 -10.05 2.96 -3.64
CA SER A 104 -9.70 3.91 -2.59
C SER A 104 -9.33 5.26 -3.18
N ARG A 105 -9.48 6.30 -2.37
CA ARG A 105 -8.98 7.65 -2.64
C ARG A 105 -7.84 7.94 -1.67
N LEU A 106 -6.70 8.35 -2.22
CA LEU A 106 -5.58 8.91 -1.50
C LEU A 106 -5.33 10.32 -2.07
N ASN A 107 -5.52 11.35 -1.26
CA ASN A 107 -5.52 12.74 -1.71
C ASN A 107 -6.46 12.94 -2.93
N GLN A 108 -5.91 13.34 -4.08
CA GLN A 108 -6.66 13.55 -5.32
C GLN A 108 -6.66 12.31 -6.24
N HIS A 109 -5.99 11.22 -5.83
CA HIS A 109 -5.80 10.05 -6.67
C HIS A 109 -6.75 8.91 -6.30
N ILE A 110 -7.28 8.25 -7.33
CA ILE A 110 -8.09 7.04 -7.22
C ILE A 110 -7.19 5.84 -7.47
N LEU A 111 -7.32 4.82 -6.64
CA LEU A 111 -6.56 3.60 -6.72
C LEU A 111 -7.49 2.41 -6.78
N VAL A 112 -7.19 1.50 -7.70
CA VAL A 112 -7.93 0.25 -7.89
C VAL A 112 -7.02 -0.90 -7.56
N HIS A 113 -7.43 -1.72 -6.59
CA HIS A 113 -6.71 -2.91 -6.18
C HIS A 113 -7.52 -4.17 -6.45
N LEU A 114 -6.84 -5.23 -6.87
CA LEU A 114 -7.35 -6.59 -6.98
C LEU A 114 -6.96 -7.40 -5.76
N ARG A 115 -7.89 -8.17 -5.18
CA ARG A 115 -7.57 -9.15 -4.15
C ARG A 115 -6.95 -10.39 -4.79
N ILE A 116 -5.81 -10.81 -4.26
CA ILE A 116 -5.07 -11.98 -4.76
C ILE A 116 -5.16 -13.14 -3.78
N ALA A 117 -5.18 -12.86 -2.48
CA ALA A 117 -5.41 -13.84 -1.45
C ALA A 117 -6.19 -13.23 -0.28
N ASN A 118 -6.84 -14.10 0.49
CA ASN A 118 -7.28 -13.72 1.83
C ASN A 118 -6.04 -13.76 2.73
N ALA A 119 -5.83 -12.74 3.56
CA ALA A 119 -4.71 -12.76 4.50
C ALA A 119 -4.97 -13.84 5.55
N THR A 120 -3.96 -14.66 5.79
CA THR A 120 -3.92 -15.67 6.86
C THR A 120 -3.57 -15.04 8.20
#